data_AF-A0A969DUK4-F1
#
_entry.id   AF-A0A969DUK4-F1
#
_cell.length_a   1.000
_cell.length_b   1.000
_cell.length_c   1.000
_cell.angle_alpha   90.00
_cell.angle_beta   90.00
_cell.angle_gamma   90.00
#
_symmetry.space_group_name_H-M   'P 1'
#
loop_
_entity.id
_entity.type
_entity.pdbx_description
1 polymer ?
#
loop_
_entity_poly.entity_id
_entity_poly.type
_entity_poly.pdbx_seq_one_letter_code
_entity_poly.pdbx_strand_id
1 'polypeptide(L)'
;MDFYYKLVAYRKDIDTLRPPQSVLINMGGYINSDKEDYGPTVGNVDDMILFTSKRNEHYDKTYNEDLFYSYKVESYWDSAQPFTSINSEFNEGSACLSLDGKFLYFSRCNAPDGLGNCDLYVATLKADSTWGDVKNLGPNINSSGWDSHPSLTHQGDTLFFASNRVGTFGLSDIFYAVKNSRVNGKKHLMPDQS
;
A
#
# COMPACT_ATOMS: atom_id res chain seq x y z
N MET A 1 12.25 -6.27 30.15
CA MET A 1 11.71 -6.81 28.89
C MET A 1 10.91 -8.10 29.11
N ASP A 2 11.40 -9.06 29.89
CA ASP A 2 10.71 -10.36 30.09
C ASP A 2 9.31 -10.27 30.70
N PHE A 3 9.05 -9.29 31.57
CA PHE A 3 7.73 -9.07 32.15
C PHE A 3 6.68 -8.66 31.10
N TYR A 4 7.08 -7.84 30.12
CA TYR A 4 6.20 -7.42 29.02
C TYR A 4 5.78 -8.61 28.15
N TYR A 5 6.74 -9.44 27.74
CA TYR A 5 6.44 -10.64 26.94
C TYR A 5 5.61 -11.67 27.71
N LYS A 6 5.86 -11.87 29.01
CA LYS A 6 5.03 -12.72 29.87
C LYS A 6 3.61 -12.20 30.02
N LEU A 7 3.44 -10.88 30.17
CA LEU A 7 2.12 -10.25 30.26
C LEU A 7 1.32 -10.37 28.96
N VAL A 8 1.99 -10.19 27.81
CA VAL A 8 1.38 -10.36 26.48
C VAL A 8 0.98 -11.82 26.25
N ALA A 9 1.84 -12.78 26.61
CA ALA A 9 1.54 -14.21 26.50
C ALA A 9 0.35 -14.60 27.39
N TYR A 10 0.36 -14.19 28.67
CA TYR A 10 -0.71 -14.50 29.60
C TYR A 10 -2.08 -13.92 29.19
N ARG A 11 -2.10 -12.77 28.51
CA ARG A 11 -3.34 -12.16 27.98
C ARG A 11 -3.85 -12.81 26.70
N LYS A 12 -3.03 -13.56 25.96
CA LYS A 12 -3.50 -14.40 24.84
C LYS A 12 -4.31 -15.61 25.32
N ASP A 13 -4.04 -16.06 26.55
CA ASP A 13 -4.62 -17.28 27.13
C ASP A 13 -5.95 -17.05 27.87
N ILE A 14 -6.37 -15.80 28.09
CA ILE A 14 -7.64 -15.45 28.77
C ILE A 14 -8.72 -15.12 27.75
N ASP A 15 -9.74 -15.99 27.69
CA ASP A 15 -11.04 -15.86 27.02
C ASP A 15 -11.05 -15.14 25.66
N THR A 16 -10.98 -15.95 24.60
CA THR A 16 -10.68 -15.59 23.20
C THR A 16 -11.83 -14.98 22.42
N LEU A 17 -12.97 -14.68 23.05
CA LEU A 17 -14.14 -14.13 22.35
C LEU A 17 -13.95 -12.68 21.89
N ARG A 18 -12.98 -11.95 22.45
CA ARG A 18 -12.64 -10.58 22.03
C ARG A 18 -11.13 -10.39 21.97
N PRO A 19 -10.57 -9.79 20.91
CA PRO A 19 -9.15 -9.48 20.85
C PRO A 19 -8.78 -8.55 22.02
N PRO A 20 -7.62 -8.76 22.67
CA PRO A 20 -7.28 -8.00 23.86
C PRO A 20 -7.06 -6.52 23.50
N GLN A 21 -7.74 -5.65 24.24
CA GLN A 21 -7.64 -4.21 24.07
C GLN A 21 -6.33 -3.68 24.69
N SER A 22 -5.73 -2.68 24.05
CA SER A 22 -4.52 -2.01 24.54
C SER A 22 -3.31 -2.93 24.73
N VAL A 23 -3.20 -3.98 23.90
CA VAL A 23 -2.04 -4.89 23.85
C VAL A 23 -1.51 -4.95 22.43
N LEU A 24 -0.19 -4.85 22.27
CA LEU A 24 0.47 -5.10 20.99
C LEU A 24 0.52 -6.62 20.74
N ILE A 25 -0.08 -7.06 19.65
CA ILE A 25 -0.10 -8.47 19.25
C ILE A 25 0.48 -8.58 17.84
N ASN A 26 1.42 -9.50 17.66
CA ASN A 26 1.90 -9.87 16.33
C ASN A 26 0.76 -10.59 15.56
N MET A 27 0.50 -10.20 14.31
CA MET A 27 -0.60 -10.73 13.49
C MET A 27 -0.44 -12.21 13.05
N GLY A 28 0.65 -12.87 13.43
CA GLY A 28 0.87 -14.30 13.19
C GLY A 28 1.30 -14.62 11.76
N GLY A 29 1.60 -15.89 11.50
CA GLY A 29 2.19 -16.36 10.23
C GLY A 29 1.23 -16.37 9.03
N TYR A 30 -0.06 -16.12 9.23
CA TYR A 30 -1.01 -15.93 8.12
C TYR A 30 -0.79 -14.58 7.43
N ILE A 31 -0.39 -13.56 8.20
CA ILE A 31 -0.10 -12.22 7.71
C ILE A 31 1.39 -11.97 7.60
N ASN A 32 2.17 -12.26 8.64
CA ASN A 32 3.61 -12.00 8.69
C ASN A 32 4.42 -13.16 8.11
N SER A 33 5.61 -12.84 7.64
CA SER A 33 6.65 -13.74 7.14
C SER A 33 7.88 -13.73 8.06
N ASP A 34 8.92 -14.47 7.69
CA ASP A 34 10.26 -14.39 8.30
C ASP A 34 11.11 -13.24 7.72
N LYS A 35 10.54 -12.45 6.81
CA LYS A 35 11.14 -11.26 6.18
C LYS A 35 10.44 -9.99 6.68
N GLU A 36 10.82 -8.85 6.10
CA GLU A 36 10.19 -7.57 6.41
C GLU A 36 8.76 -7.51 5.86
N ASP A 37 7.81 -7.22 6.74
CA ASP A 37 6.41 -6.92 6.42
C ASP A 37 6.05 -5.55 7.01
N TYR A 38 5.66 -4.61 6.17
CA TYR A 38 5.50 -3.20 6.57
C TYR A 38 4.56 -2.44 5.63
N GLY A 39 4.34 -1.16 5.94
CA GLY A 39 3.42 -0.29 5.19
C GLY A 39 1.98 -0.81 5.12
N PRO A 40 1.37 -1.26 6.24
CA PRO A 40 0.01 -1.76 6.20
C PRO A 40 -0.99 -0.63 5.95
N THR A 41 -2.01 -0.93 5.15
CA THR A 41 -3.22 -0.12 5.01
C THR A 41 -4.45 -1.02 5.06
N VAL A 42 -5.58 -0.46 5.50
CA VAL A 42 -6.84 -1.20 5.60
C VAL A 42 -7.78 -0.71 4.51
N GLY A 43 -8.49 -1.65 3.88
CA GLY A 43 -9.55 -1.37 2.93
C GLY A 43 -10.75 -0.69 3.58
N ASN A 44 -11.71 -0.24 2.76
CA ASN A 44 -12.72 0.71 3.23
C ASN A 44 -13.75 0.14 4.22
N VAL A 45 -13.93 -1.19 4.27
CA VAL A 45 -14.89 -1.84 5.17
C VAL A 45 -14.21 -2.77 6.18
N ASP A 46 -12.95 -2.48 6.52
CA ASP A 46 -12.13 -3.20 7.51
C ASP A 46 -12.03 -4.73 7.27
N ASP A 47 -12.28 -5.17 6.05
CA ASP A 47 -12.31 -6.56 5.61
C ASP A 47 -11.08 -6.97 4.80
N MET A 48 -10.26 -6.01 4.38
CA MET A 48 -9.04 -6.25 3.64
C MET A 48 -7.90 -5.46 4.26
N ILE A 49 -6.74 -6.09 4.38
CA ILE A 49 -5.48 -5.42 4.70
C ILE A 49 -4.56 -5.55 3.50
N LEU A 50 -3.90 -4.45 3.15
CA LEU A 50 -2.84 -4.38 2.15
C LEU A 50 -1.53 -4.14 2.90
N PHE A 51 -0.44 -4.70 2.43
CA PHE A 51 0.87 -4.43 3.01
C PHE A 51 1.99 -4.78 2.02
N THR A 52 3.19 -4.31 2.32
CA THR A 52 4.40 -4.64 1.57
C THR A 52 5.14 -5.77 2.26
N SER A 53 5.66 -6.72 1.49
CA SER A 53 6.42 -7.84 2.03
C SER A 53 7.64 -8.16 1.18
N LYS A 54 8.75 -8.49 1.83
CA LYS A 54 9.95 -9.08 1.21
C LYS A 54 9.95 -10.60 1.18
N ARG A 55 8.79 -11.24 1.39
CA ARG A 55 8.69 -12.71 1.45
C ARG A 55 8.98 -13.41 0.13
N ASN A 56 8.93 -12.69 -1.00
CA ASN A 56 9.24 -13.25 -2.30
C ASN A 56 10.76 -13.16 -2.52
N GLU A 57 11.41 -14.32 -2.56
CA GLU A 57 12.83 -14.46 -2.87
C GLU A 57 13.00 -14.63 -4.38
N HIS A 58 13.78 -13.76 -5.04
CA HIS A 58 14.21 -13.99 -6.42
C HIS A 58 15.27 -15.10 -6.44
N TYR A 59 15.41 -15.77 -7.59
CA TYR A 59 16.38 -16.85 -7.79
C TYR A 59 17.85 -16.46 -7.49
N ASP A 60 18.17 -15.16 -7.56
CA ASP A 60 19.49 -14.61 -7.30
C ASP A 60 19.72 -14.15 -5.84
N LYS A 61 18.77 -14.45 -4.94
CA LYS A 61 18.75 -14.02 -3.53
C LYS A 61 18.64 -12.50 -3.33
N THR A 62 18.24 -11.76 -4.35
CA THR A 62 17.71 -10.41 -4.15
C THR A 62 16.26 -10.52 -3.68
N TYR A 63 15.82 -9.59 -2.84
CA TYR A 63 14.45 -9.55 -2.35
C TYR A 63 13.68 -8.54 -3.17
N ASN A 64 12.56 -8.97 -3.76
CA ASN A 64 11.59 -8.03 -4.28
C ASN A 64 10.74 -7.52 -3.11
N GLU A 65 10.49 -6.22 -3.10
CA GLU A 65 9.40 -5.68 -2.29
C GLU A 65 8.13 -5.82 -3.10
N ASP A 66 7.15 -6.54 -2.57
CA ASP A 66 5.91 -6.86 -3.28
C ASP A 66 4.69 -6.47 -2.45
N LEU A 67 3.60 -6.14 -3.15
CA LEU A 67 2.32 -5.91 -2.50
C LEU A 67 1.58 -7.22 -2.24
N PHE A 68 1.05 -7.32 -1.03
CA PHE A 68 0.20 -8.41 -0.56
C PHE A 68 -1.10 -7.89 -0.01
N TYR A 69 -2.12 -8.73 -0.03
CA TYR A 69 -3.37 -8.50 0.65
C TYR A 69 -3.83 -9.73 1.43
N SER A 70 -4.67 -9.52 2.43
CA SER A 70 -5.41 -10.58 3.10
C SER A 70 -6.83 -10.10 3.39
N TYR A 71 -7.79 -11.02 3.30
CA TYR A 71 -9.16 -10.77 3.69
C TYR A 71 -9.44 -11.26 5.10
N LYS A 72 -10.30 -10.55 5.79
CA LYS A 72 -10.83 -10.93 7.08
C LYS A 72 -12.01 -11.87 6.90
N VAL A 73 -11.92 -13.06 7.48
CA VAL A 73 -12.99 -14.05 7.55
C VAL A 73 -13.44 -14.15 8.99
N GLU A 74 -14.65 -13.66 9.26
CA GLU A 74 -15.22 -13.52 10.60
C GLU A 74 -14.32 -12.68 11.55
N SER A 75 -13.54 -13.36 12.38
CA SER A 75 -12.66 -12.75 13.40
C SER A 75 -11.17 -12.94 13.12
N TYR A 76 -10.81 -13.63 12.03
CA TYR A 76 -9.43 -13.94 11.68
C TYR A 76 -9.07 -13.39 10.30
N TRP A 77 -7.78 -13.19 10.06
CA TRP A 77 -7.26 -12.84 8.74
C TRP A 77 -6.81 -14.10 8.02
N ASP A 78 -7.16 -14.23 6.75
CA ASP A 78 -6.74 -15.34 5.91
C ASP A 78 -5.25 -15.23 5.53
N SER A 79 -4.71 -16.27 4.90
CA SER A 79 -3.35 -16.29 4.39
C SER A 79 -3.13 -15.19 3.37
N ALA A 80 -2.09 -14.39 3.55
CA ALA A 80 -1.78 -13.30 2.64
C ALA A 80 -1.49 -13.79 1.21
N GLN A 81 -2.06 -13.09 0.24
CA GLN A 81 -1.98 -13.37 -1.19
C GLN A 81 -1.23 -12.24 -1.91
N PRO A 82 -0.41 -12.55 -2.93
CA PRO A 82 0.27 -11.53 -3.71
C PRO A 82 -0.68 -10.85 -4.70
N PHE A 83 -0.44 -9.56 -5.00
CA PHE A 83 -1.10 -8.88 -6.12
C PHE A 83 -0.44 -9.25 -7.46
N THR A 84 -0.69 -10.46 -7.96
CA THR A 84 -0.02 -11.00 -9.16
C THR A 84 -0.13 -10.16 -10.43
N SER A 85 -1.17 -9.34 -10.57
CA SER A 85 -1.35 -8.44 -11.73
C SER A 85 -0.73 -7.04 -11.54
N ILE A 86 -0.25 -6.74 -10.34
CA ILE A 86 0.38 -5.46 -9.98
C ILE A 86 1.88 -5.65 -9.78
N ASN A 87 2.25 -6.68 -9.04
CA ASN A 87 3.64 -7.00 -8.73
C ASN A 87 4.40 -7.29 -10.02
N SER A 88 5.63 -6.82 -10.09
CA SER A 88 6.48 -6.95 -11.28
C SER A 88 7.89 -7.39 -10.89
N GLU A 89 8.85 -7.27 -11.81
CA GLU A 89 10.27 -7.48 -11.48
C GLU A 89 10.87 -6.32 -10.66
N PHE A 90 10.14 -5.22 -10.54
CA PHE A 90 10.52 -4.03 -9.78
C PHE A 90 9.96 -4.10 -8.35
N ASN A 91 10.53 -3.29 -7.46
CA ASN A 91 9.99 -3.15 -6.12
C ASN A 91 8.66 -2.39 -6.16
N GLU A 92 7.59 -3.02 -5.69
CA GLU A 92 6.33 -2.40 -5.35
C GLU A 92 6.13 -2.35 -3.82
N GLY A 93 5.58 -1.25 -3.37
CA GLY A 93 5.29 -1.11 -1.94
C GLY A 93 4.37 0.03 -1.66
N SER A 94 3.91 0.07 -0.41
CA SER A 94 3.05 1.10 0.16
C SER A 94 1.86 1.42 -0.73
N ALA A 95 0.72 0.79 -0.47
CA ALA A 95 -0.48 0.96 -1.27
C ALA A 95 -1.66 1.42 -0.44
N CYS A 96 -2.60 2.12 -1.06
CA CYS A 96 -3.91 2.44 -0.50
C CYS A 96 -5.00 2.31 -1.57
N LEU A 97 -6.23 2.06 -1.15
CA LEU A 97 -7.40 2.01 -2.04
C LEU A 97 -8.14 3.33 -2.12
N SER A 98 -8.84 3.55 -3.22
CA SER A 98 -9.96 4.49 -3.26
C SER A 98 -11.15 3.99 -2.43
N LEU A 99 -12.01 4.91 -2.00
CA LEU A 99 -13.21 4.59 -1.19
C LEU A 99 -14.14 3.54 -1.82
N ASP A 100 -14.25 3.55 -3.15
CA ASP A 100 -15.07 2.58 -3.88
C ASP A 100 -14.36 1.24 -4.14
N GLY A 101 -13.11 1.11 -3.70
CA GLY A 101 -12.27 -0.08 -3.90
C GLY A 101 -11.86 -0.33 -5.34
N LYS A 102 -12.13 0.61 -6.27
CA LYS A 102 -11.89 0.41 -7.70
C LYS A 102 -10.52 0.86 -8.17
N PHE A 103 -9.83 1.66 -7.38
CA PHE A 103 -8.49 2.14 -7.68
C PHE A 103 -7.53 1.76 -6.56
N LEU A 104 -6.38 1.21 -6.96
CA LEU A 104 -5.25 0.93 -6.08
C LEU A 104 -4.15 1.92 -6.43
N TYR A 105 -3.78 2.76 -5.45
CA TYR A 105 -2.64 3.66 -5.56
C TYR A 105 -1.47 3.00 -4.84
N PHE A 106 -0.30 2.97 -5.47
CA PHE A 106 0.88 2.32 -4.91
C PHE A 106 2.16 2.96 -5.41
N SER A 107 3.30 2.65 -4.77
CA SER A 107 4.61 3.05 -5.29
C SER A 107 5.30 1.89 -6.00
N ARG A 108 6.02 2.21 -7.08
CA ARG A 108 6.88 1.29 -7.82
C ARG A 108 8.22 1.96 -8.11
N CYS A 109 9.32 1.23 -7.93
CA CYS A 109 10.67 1.77 -8.03
C CYS A 109 11.44 1.29 -9.25
N ASN A 110 12.19 2.20 -9.88
CA ASN A 110 13.08 1.90 -11.02
C ASN A 110 12.36 1.29 -12.25
N ALA A 111 11.05 1.50 -12.37
CA ALA A 111 10.29 1.06 -13.52
C ALA A 111 10.70 1.86 -14.77
N PRO A 112 10.76 1.24 -15.98
CA PRO A 112 11.18 1.91 -17.20
C PRO A 112 10.31 3.10 -17.62
N ASP A 113 9.05 3.11 -17.21
CA ASP A 113 8.09 4.21 -17.42
C ASP A 113 8.03 5.20 -16.25
N GLY A 114 8.95 5.07 -15.29
CA GLY A 114 9.13 5.96 -14.15
C GLY A 114 9.81 7.28 -14.53
N LEU A 115 9.62 8.28 -13.66
CA LEU A 115 10.24 9.60 -13.72
C LEU A 115 11.38 9.75 -12.71
N GLY A 116 11.36 8.97 -11.63
CA GLY A 116 12.31 9.07 -10.52
C GLY A 116 12.78 7.72 -10.00
N ASN A 117 13.20 7.69 -8.74
CA ASN A 117 13.68 6.48 -8.06
C ASN A 117 12.50 5.55 -7.73
N CYS A 118 11.47 6.10 -7.08
CA CYS A 118 10.18 5.46 -6.94
C CYS A 118 9.10 6.47 -7.32
N ASP A 119 8.06 5.99 -7.98
CA ASP A 119 6.96 6.80 -8.44
C ASP A 119 5.63 6.22 -7.97
N LEU A 120 4.62 7.08 -7.89
CA LEU A 120 3.25 6.68 -7.62
C LEU A 120 2.55 6.23 -8.89
N TYR A 121 1.90 5.08 -8.80
CA TYR A 121 1.10 4.45 -9.85
C TYR A 121 -0.35 4.30 -9.38
N VAL A 122 -1.24 4.11 -10.35
CA VAL A 122 -2.63 3.70 -10.13
C VAL A 122 -2.96 2.48 -10.97
N ALA A 123 -3.68 1.54 -10.38
CA ALA A 123 -4.31 0.42 -11.08
C ALA A 123 -5.83 0.46 -10.90
N THR A 124 -6.54 -0.11 -11.85
CA THR A 124 -8.01 -0.18 -11.87
C THR A 124 -8.46 -1.62 -11.66
N LEU A 125 -9.46 -1.82 -10.82
CA LEU A 125 -10.16 -3.09 -10.68
C LEU A 125 -11.08 -3.30 -11.88
N LYS A 126 -10.83 -4.35 -12.64
CA LYS A 126 -11.58 -4.72 -13.85
C LYS A 126 -12.84 -5.49 -13.50
N ALA A 127 -13.74 -5.62 -14.47
CA ALA A 127 -15.02 -6.32 -14.32
C ALA A 127 -14.87 -7.83 -14.02
N ASP A 128 -13.75 -8.43 -14.40
CA ASP A 128 -13.39 -9.82 -14.10
C ASP A 128 -12.74 -9.99 -12.71
N SER A 129 -12.76 -8.95 -11.87
CA SER A 129 -12.14 -8.91 -10.54
C SER A 129 -10.61 -9.01 -10.55
N THR A 130 -9.97 -8.76 -11.70
CA THR A 130 -8.50 -8.62 -11.79
C THR A 130 -8.10 -7.15 -11.71
N TRP A 131 -6.88 -6.89 -11.24
CA TRP A 131 -6.30 -5.57 -11.33
C TRP A 131 -5.59 -5.38 -12.68
N GLY A 132 -5.66 -4.18 -13.24
CA GLY A 132 -4.84 -3.84 -14.40
C GLY A 132 -4.93 -2.36 -14.74
N ASP A 133 -4.65 -2.02 -16.00
CA ASP A 133 -4.53 -0.64 -16.47
C ASP A 133 -3.61 0.20 -15.56
N VAL A 134 -2.48 -0.42 -15.18
CA VAL A 134 -1.45 0.17 -14.33
C VAL A 134 -0.84 1.36 -15.07
N LYS A 135 -0.86 2.53 -14.45
CA LYS A 135 -0.36 3.78 -15.03
C LYS A 135 0.43 4.59 -14.00
N ASN A 136 1.57 5.10 -14.41
CA ASN A 136 2.29 6.13 -13.67
C ASN A 136 1.39 7.38 -13.55
N LEU A 137 1.33 8.02 -12.38
CA LEU A 137 0.50 9.22 -12.15
C LEU A 137 1.02 10.49 -12.87
N GLY A 138 2.18 10.40 -13.52
CA GLY A 138 2.74 11.44 -14.37
C GLY A 138 3.38 12.59 -13.61
N PRO A 139 3.99 13.56 -14.33
CA PRO A 139 4.87 14.58 -13.75
C PRO A 139 4.14 15.66 -12.93
N ASN A 140 2.81 15.68 -12.95
CA ASN A 140 2.02 16.55 -12.09
C ASN A 140 1.97 16.05 -10.64
N ILE A 141 2.18 14.74 -10.46
CA ILE A 141 2.17 14.08 -9.15
C ILE A 141 3.59 13.65 -8.79
N ASN A 142 4.22 12.88 -9.68
CA ASN A 142 5.57 12.34 -9.50
C ASN A 142 6.66 13.35 -9.86
N SER A 143 7.87 13.06 -9.43
CA SER A 143 9.05 13.89 -9.55
C SER A 143 10.27 13.08 -9.98
N SER A 144 11.42 13.72 -10.14
CA SER A 144 12.70 13.00 -10.35
C SER A 144 13.24 12.35 -9.06
N GLY A 145 12.55 12.52 -7.93
CA GLY A 145 12.96 12.02 -6.63
C GLY A 145 12.41 10.63 -6.31
N TRP A 146 12.24 10.36 -5.04
CA TRP A 146 11.53 9.23 -4.48
C TRP A 146 10.15 9.70 -4.04
N ASP A 147 9.10 9.16 -4.63
CA ASP A 147 7.70 9.43 -4.34
C ASP A 147 7.00 8.12 -3.92
N SER A 148 6.52 8.06 -2.68
CA SER A 148 5.99 6.82 -2.11
C SER A 148 4.99 7.07 -0.97
N HIS A 149 4.51 5.98 -0.35
CA HIS A 149 3.55 5.98 0.75
C HIS A 149 2.29 6.81 0.46
N PRO A 150 1.56 6.51 -0.63
CA PRO A 150 0.30 7.17 -0.92
C PRO A 150 -0.73 6.95 0.19
N SER A 151 -1.47 8.00 0.51
CA SER A 151 -2.62 7.97 1.39
C SER A 151 -3.70 8.87 0.84
N LEU A 152 -4.87 8.30 0.59
CA LEU A 152 -5.99 9.02 -0.03
C LEU A 152 -6.99 9.47 1.03
N THR A 153 -7.54 10.67 0.88
CA THR A 153 -8.70 11.08 1.69
C THR A 153 -9.88 10.16 1.45
N HIS A 154 -10.78 10.09 2.44
CA HIS A 154 -12.02 9.31 2.31
C HIS A 154 -12.83 9.69 1.07
N GLN A 155 -12.81 10.97 0.67
CA GLN A 155 -13.54 11.43 -0.52
C GLN A 155 -12.81 11.16 -1.85
N GLY A 156 -11.55 10.70 -1.80
CA GLY A 156 -10.75 10.45 -2.99
C GLY A 156 -10.33 11.71 -3.75
N ASP A 157 -10.42 12.87 -3.11
CA ASP A 157 -10.16 14.17 -3.70
C ASP A 157 -8.77 14.73 -3.37
N THR A 158 -8.09 14.20 -2.36
CA THR A 158 -6.73 14.61 -2.00
C THR A 158 -5.87 13.38 -1.77
N LEU A 159 -4.72 13.34 -2.45
CA LEU A 159 -3.68 12.33 -2.28
C LEU A 159 -2.53 12.94 -1.49
N PHE A 160 -2.19 12.35 -0.35
CA PHE A 160 -0.99 12.63 0.43
C PHE A 160 0.07 11.58 0.11
N PHE A 161 1.35 11.94 0.12
CA PHE A 161 2.45 11.02 -0.12
C PHE A 161 3.76 11.58 0.42
N ALA A 162 4.73 10.70 0.68
CA ALA A 162 6.07 11.10 1.09
C ALA A 162 6.96 11.32 -0.13
N SER A 163 7.79 12.36 -0.11
CA SER A 163 8.71 12.66 -1.19
C SER A 163 10.01 13.31 -0.73
N ASN A 164 11.11 13.01 -1.41
CA ASN A 164 12.38 13.75 -1.30
C ASN A 164 12.63 14.71 -2.49
N ARG A 165 11.55 15.12 -3.20
CA ARG A 165 11.62 16.06 -4.32
C ARG A 165 12.29 17.38 -3.93
N VAL A 166 12.77 18.11 -4.95
CA VAL A 166 13.35 19.44 -4.75
C VAL A 166 12.35 20.35 -4.02
N GLY A 167 12.83 21.04 -2.99
CA GLY A 167 12.02 21.95 -2.16
C GLY A 167 11.49 21.33 -0.87
N THR A 168 11.98 20.15 -0.47
CA THR A 168 11.79 19.60 0.89
C THR A 168 12.40 20.51 1.96
N PHE A 169 11.86 20.46 3.18
CA PHE A 169 12.47 21.03 4.38
C PHE A 169 13.60 20.13 4.92
N GLY A 170 13.50 18.81 4.70
CA GLY A 170 14.48 17.80 5.17
C GLY A 170 14.80 16.74 4.12
N LEU A 171 15.02 15.50 4.55
CA LEU A 171 15.27 14.37 3.66
C LEU A 171 14.02 14.06 2.82
N SER A 172 12.99 13.50 3.46
CA SER A 172 11.69 13.28 2.86
C SER A 172 10.62 14.00 3.68
N ASP A 173 9.68 14.65 3.00
CA ASP A 173 8.56 15.37 3.60
C ASP A 173 7.23 14.87 3.03
N ILE A 174 6.12 15.28 3.65
CA ILE A 174 4.78 14.96 3.18
C ILE A 174 4.29 16.03 2.21
N PHE A 175 3.91 15.59 1.01
CA PHE A 175 3.29 16.39 -0.02
C PHE A 175 1.84 15.96 -0.22
N TYR A 176 1.04 16.84 -0.83
CA TYR A 176 -0.32 16.50 -1.19
C TYR A 176 -0.70 17.10 -2.54
N ALA A 177 -1.63 16.44 -3.23
CA ALA A 177 -2.22 16.90 -4.47
C ALA A 177 -3.75 16.80 -4.37
N VAL A 178 -4.45 17.85 -4.82
CA VAL A 178 -5.92 17.90 -4.81
C VAL A 178 -6.46 17.72 -6.22
N LYS A 179 -7.47 16.87 -6.35
CA LYS A 179 -8.27 16.68 -7.57
C LYS A 179 -9.00 17.97 -7.91
N ASN A 180 -8.59 18.62 -8.98
CA ASN A 180 -9.24 19.85 -9.41
C ASN A 180 -10.69 19.58 -9.87
N SER A 181 -11.67 20.23 -9.23
CA SER A 181 -13.10 19.88 -9.36
C SER A 181 -13.89 20.77 -10.36
N ARG A 182 -13.24 21.65 -11.13
CA ARG A 182 -13.86 22.47 -12.20
C ARG A 182 -12.88 22.56 -13.37
N VAL A 183 -13.22 22.29 -14.64
CA VAL A 183 -14.15 23.02 -15.54
C VAL A 183 -14.55 22.11 -16.72
N ASN A 184 -15.82 22.14 -17.16
CA ASN A 184 -16.34 21.61 -18.44
C ASN A 184 -15.92 20.19 -18.89
N GLY A 185 -16.50 19.15 -18.27
CA GLY A 185 -16.78 17.89 -18.97
C GLY A 185 -15.64 16.86 -19.10
N LYS A 186 -14.42 17.12 -18.61
CA LYS A 186 -13.36 16.09 -18.53
C LYS A 186 -12.76 16.02 -17.13
N LYS A 187 -12.92 14.87 -16.47
CA LYS A 187 -12.39 14.57 -15.12
C LYS A 187 -10.90 14.21 -15.26
N HIS A 188 -10.00 14.81 -14.49
CA HIS A 188 -8.57 14.45 -14.57
C HIS A 188 -7.90 14.34 -13.19
N LEU A 189 -7.61 13.09 -12.81
CA LEU A 189 -6.43 12.68 -12.02
C LEU A 189 -5.70 11.53 -12.76
N MET A 190 -5.97 11.37 -14.04
CA MET A 190 -5.40 10.28 -14.85
C MET A 190 -4.41 10.91 -15.82
N PRO A 191 -3.31 10.25 -16.21
CA PRO A 191 -2.52 10.71 -17.36
C PRO A 191 -3.40 10.70 -18.62
N ASP A 192 -3.20 11.69 -19.50
CA ASP A 192 -3.88 11.77 -20.79
C ASP A 192 -3.50 10.56 -21.65
N GLN A 193 -4.47 9.97 -22.35
CA GLN A 193 -4.19 8.83 -23.23
C GLN A 193 -3.50 9.35 -24.50
N SER A 194 -2.22 9.02 -24.68
CA SER A 194 -1.53 9.10 -25.97
C SER A 194 -1.77 7.85 -26.80
#